data_AF-A0A2I3S8Z1-F1
#
_entry.id   AF-A0A2I3S8Z1-F1
#
_cell.length_a   1.000
_cell.length_b   1.000
_cell.length_c   1.000
_cell.angle_alpha   90.00
_cell.angle_beta   90.00
_cell.angle_gamma   90.00
#
_symmetry.space_group_name_H-M   'P 1'
#
loop_
_entity.id
_entity.type
_entity.pdbx_description
1 polymer ?
#
loop_
_entity_poly.entity_id
_entity_poly.type
_entity_poly.pdbx_seq_one_letter_code
_entity_poly.pdbx_strand_id
1 'polypeptide(L)' 'VVYSVGAFAKTSKLGMKGCTKVLKDQPPNSVKYLLNALRYTIKHLNDQTNSKQIKSMLQ' A
#
# COMPACT_ATOMS: atom_id res chain seq x y z
N VAL A 1 -7.13 13.79 7.59
CA VAL A 1 -8.16 13.70 6.53
C VAL A 1 -8.23 12.27 6.03
N VAL A 2 -9.34 11.58 6.29
CA VAL A 2 -9.57 10.23 5.75
C VAL A 2 -10.10 10.39 4.32
N TYR A 3 -9.44 9.79 3.35
CA TYR A 3 -9.89 9.81 1.95
C TYR A 3 -11.00 8.79 1.76
N SER A 4 -12.20 9.25 1.40
CA SER A 4 -13.41 8.45 1.21
C SER A 4 -13.28 7.40 0.10
N VAL A 5 -12.39 7.60 -0.87
CA VAL A 5 -12.12 6.65 -1.97
C VAL A 5 -11.04 5.60 -1.65
N GLY A 6 -10.35 5.74 -0.51
CA GLY A 6 -9.22 4.86 -0.14
C GLY A 6 -7.90 5.22 -0.83
N ALA A 7 -6.78 4.98 -0.14
CA ALA A 7 -5.46 5.46 -0.56
C ALA A 7 -4.95 4.85 -1.89
N PHE A 8 -5.43 3.66 -2.24
CA PHE A 8 -5.03 2.92 -3.44
C PHE A 8 -5.97 3.08 -4.64
N ALA A 9 -7.05 3.86 -4.50
CA ALA A 9 -7.94 4.13 -5.63
C ALA A 9 -7.20 4.87 -6.75
N LYS A 10 -7.60 4.62 -8.01
CA LYS A 10 -7.00 5.29 -9.17
C LYS A 10 -7.13 6.81 -9.11
N THR A 11 -8.18 7.31 -8.46
CA THR A 11 -8.47 8.73 -8.26
C THR A 11 -7.81 9.31 -7.00
N SER A 12 -7.09 8.49 -6.23
CA SER A 12 -6.39 8.92 -5.03
C SER A 12 -5.24 9.86 -5.39
N LYS A 13 -5.23 11.04 -4.78
CA LYS A 13 -4.14 12.03 -4.92
C LYS A 13 -2.88 11.65 -4.12
N LEU A 14 -2.92 10.57 -3.35
CA LEU A 14 -1.85 10.18 -2.42
C LEU A 14 -0.60 9.60 -3.10
N GLY A 15 -0.62 9.39 -4.43
CA GLY A 15 0.59 9.00 -5.16
C GLY A 15 1.24 7.72 -4.63
N MET A 16 0.44 6.72 -4.22
CA MET A 16 0.93 5.52 -3.51
C MET A 16 2.06 4.77 -4.23
N LYS A 17 2.14 4.86 -5.57
CA LYS A 17 3.26 4.32 -6.35
C LYS A 17 4.60 4.96 -5.97
N GLY A 18 4.63 6.28 -5.76
CA GLY A 18 5.81 7.02 -5.32
C GLY A 18 6.22 6.63 -3.91
N CYS A 19 5.25 6.52 -2.99
CA CYS A 19 5.51 6.07 -1.62
C CYS A 19 6.08 4.64 -1.60
N THR A 20 5.53 3.71 -2.38
CA THR A 20 6.07 2.35 -2.48
C THR A 20 7.50 2.34 -3.05
N LYS A 21 7.80 3.19 -4.04
CA LYS A 21 9.16 3.33 -4.58
C LYS A 21 10.14 3.78 -3.51
N VAL A 22 9.82 4.86 -2.79
CA VAL A 22 10.66 5.36 -1.68
C VAL A 22 10.90 4.29 -0.63
N LEU A 23 9.87 3.48 -0.29
CA LEU A 23 10.02 2.37 0.65
C LEU A 23 10.91 1.25 0.11
N LYS A 24 10.85 0.94 -1.19
CA LYS A 24 11.73 -0.06 -1.83
C LYS A 24 13.19 0.40 -1.92
N ASP A 25 13.43 1.71 -1.95
CA ASP A 25 14.78 2.30 -1.98
C ASP A 25 15.45 2.33 -0.59
N GLN A 26 14.73 2.01 0.49
CA GLN A 26 15.28 1.92 1.85
C GLN A 26 15.93 0.55 2.14
N PRO A 27 16.84 0.47 3.11
CA PRO A 27 17.43 -0.80 3.54
C PRO A 27 16.35 -1.83 3.90
N PRO A 28 16.41 -3.07 3.38
CA PRO A 28 15.32 -4.06 3.51
C PRO A 28 14.89 -4.32 4.95
N ASN A 29 15.86 -4.31 5.88
CA ASN A 29 15.61 -4.55 7.30
C ASN A 29 14.81 -3.43 7.97
N SER A 30 14.94 -2.19 7.48
CA SER A 30 14.26 -1.03 8.03
C SER A 30 12.80 -0.91 7.57
N VAL A 31 12.47 -1.44 6.38
CA VAL A 31 11.13 -1.32 5.78
C VAL A 31 10.29 -2.60 5.84
N LYS A 32 10.88 -3.76 6.16
CA LYS A 32 10.18 -5.05 6.24
C LYS A 32 8.97 -5.03 7.16
N TYR A 33 9.10 -4.46 8.36
CA TYR A 33 8.00 -4.41 9.34
C TYR A 33 6.88 -3.47 8.90
N LEU A 34 7.23 -2.33 8.31
CA LEU A 34 6.26 -1.36 7.78
C LEU A 34 5.49 -1.92 6.57
N LEU A 35 6.18 -2.59 5.64
CA LEU A 35 5.55 -3.24 4.51
C LEU A 35 4.63 -4.39 4.95
N ASN A 36 5.03 -5.18 5.95
CA ASN A 36 4.17 -6.21 6.51
C ASN A 36 2.96 -5.65 7.25
N ALA A 37 3.11 -4.56 8.01
CA ALA A 37 2.00 -3.87 8.65
C ALA A 37 0.98 -3.38 7.61
N LEU A 38 1.46 -2.72 6.55
CA LEU A 38 0.61 -2.31 5.43
C LEU A 38 -0.11 -3.49 4.76
N ARG A 39 0.61 -4.60 4.48
CA ARG A 39 0.01 -5.81 3.91
C ARG A 39 -1.09 -6.39 4.81
N TYR A 40 -0.89 -6.42 6.12
CA TYR A 40 -1.86 -6.97 7.07
C TYR A 40 -3.12 -6.10 7.17
N THR A 41 -2.94 -4.78 7.31
CA THR A 41 -4.05 -3.82 7.36
C THR A 41 -4.84 -3.82 6.04
N ILE A 42 -4.16 -3.91 4.90
CA ILE A 42 -4.80 -3.94 3.58
C ILE A 42 -5.51 -5.28 3.33
N LYS A 43 -4.93 -6.42 3.74
CA LYS A 43 -5.58 -7.74 3.60
C LYS A 43 -6.94 -7.77 4.30
N HIS A 44 -7.02 -7.20 5.50
CA HIS A 44 -8.28 -7.03 6.23
C HIS A 44 -9.25 -6.04 5.58
N LEU A 45 -8.75 -5.07 4.80
CA LEU A 45 -9.55 -4.09 4.06
C LEU A 45 -10.06 -4.60 2.69
N ASN A 46 -9.38 -5.58 2.12
CA ASN A 46 -9.51 -5.99 0.72
C ASN A 46 -10.50 -7.15 0.50
N ASP A 47 -11.28 -7.54 1.51
CA ASP A 47 -12.42 -8.45 1.35
C ASP A 47 -13.55 -7.86 0.49
N GLN A 48 -13.51 -6.55 0.16
CA GLN A 48 -14.52 -5.93 -0.71
C GLN A 48 -14.02 -5.20 -1.96
N THR A 49 -12.73 -4.83 -2.10
CA THR A 49 -12.32 -4.04 -3.29
C THR A 49 -10.83 -4.13 -3.66
N ASN A 50 -10.55 -4.67 -4.86
CA ASN A 50 -9.31 -4.53 -5.67
C ASN A 50 -8.00 -5.22 -5.21
N SER A 51 -8.06 -6.55 -5.12
CA SER A 51 -6.99 -7.46 -4.67
C SER A 51 -5.70 -7.56 -5.51
N LYS A 52 -5.75 -7.39 -6.84
CA LYS A 52 -4.61 -7.78 -7.71
C LYS A 52 -3.47 -6.76 -7.77
N GLN A 53 -3.79 -5.48 -7.93
CA GLN A 53 -2.76 -4.45 -8.12
C GLN A 53 -2.00 -4.13 -6.82
N ILE A 54 -2.69 -4.13 -5.67
CA ILE A 54 -2.07 -3.84 -4.38
C ILE A 54 -1.15 -4.98 -3.93
N LYS A 55 -1.53 -6.24 -4.18
CA LYS A 55 -0.66 -7.40 -3.96
C LYS A 55 0.63 -7.29 -4.77
N SER A 56 0.55 -6.92 -6.05
CA SER A 56 1.73 -6.75 -6.92
C SER A 56 2.64 -5.60 -6.48
N MET A 57 2.09 -4.51 -5.93
CA MET A 57 2.90 -3.40 -5.41
C MET A 57 3.62 -3.76 -4.11
N LEU A 58 3.02 -4.65 -3.32
CA LEU A 58 3.56 -5.06 -2.04
C LEU A 58 4.46 -6.28 -2.14
N GLN A 59 4.43 -7.09 -3.20
CA GLN A 59 5.43 -8.14 -3.49
C GLN A 59 6.79 -7.53 -3.90
#